data_AF-A0A452YDR7-F1
#
_entry.id   AF-A0A452YDR7-F1
#
_cell.length_a   1.000
_cell.length_b   1.000
_cell.length_c   1.000
_cell.angle_alpha   90.00
_cell.angle_beta   90.00
_cell.angle_gamma   90.00
#
_symmetry.space_group_name_H-M   'P 1'
#
loop_
_entity.id
_entity.type
_entity.pdbx_description
1 polymer ?
#
loop_
_entity_poly.entity_id
_entity_poly.type
_entity_poly.pdbx_seq_one_letter_code
_entity_poly.pdbx_strand_id
1 'polypeptide(L)'
;MSRRGTRETTPCSLIRDSGTISTPGSTTRPSHSNSHRRVQAPARHIIPCSAEMNEFFSAAEQPQQQAFIDKYNFDPVNDCPLPGRYEWVKLD
;
A
#
# COMPACT_ATOMS: atom_id res chain seq x y z
N MET A 1 -10.32 -30.64 -17.00
CA MET A 1 -8.87 -30.35 -17.17
C MET A 1 -8.61 -28.89 -16.83
N SER A 2 -7.64 -28.65 -15.96
CA SER A 2 -7.35 -27.39 -15.27
C SER A 2 -7.02 -26.23 -16.22
N ARG A 3 -7.68 -25.08 -16.06
CA ARG A 3 -7.25 -23.81 -16.69
C ARG A 3 -6.25 -23.15 -15.75
N ARG A 4 -4.97 -23.43 -16.01
CA ARG A 4 -3.83 -22.76 -15.38
C ARG A 4 -3.87 -21.27 -15.70
N GLY A 5 -3.70 -20.43 -14.67
CA GLY A 5 -3.67 -18.97 -14.79
C GLY A 5 -2.56 -18.49 -15.70
N THR A 6 -2.88 -17.57 -16.61
CA THR A 6 -1.89 -16.80 -17.35
C THR A 6 -1.33 -15.74 -16.41
N ARG A 7 -0.26 -16.10 -15.69
CA ARG A 7 0.63 -15.12 -15.06
C ARG A 7 1.31 -14.36 -16.20
N GLU A 8 0.86 -13.15 -16.48
CA GLU A 8 1.63 -12.23 -17.33
C GLU A 8 2.96 -11.96 -16.62
N THR A 9 4.03 -12.50 -17.17
CA THR A 9 5.40 -12.16 -16.76
C THR A 9 5.78 -10.86 -17.43
N THR A 10 6.22 -9.88 -16.64
CA THR A 10 6.80 -8.62 -17.09
C THR A 10 7.70 -8.85 -18.32
N PRO A 11 7.38 -8.28 -19.50
CA PRO A 11 8.28 -8.36 -20.63
C PRO A 11 9.51 -7.50 -20.33
N CYS A 12 10.57 -8.12 -19.82
CA CYS A 12 11.90 -7.53 -19.77
C CYS A 12 12.50 -7.56 -21.18
N SER A 13 12.14 -6.60 -22.03
CA SER A 13 12.88 -6.33 -23.25
C SER A 13 13.57 -4.98 -23.13
N LEU A 14 14.91 -5.06 -23.07
CA LEU A 14 15.90 -3.99 -23.30
C LEU A 14 16.31 -3.16 -22.08
N ILE A 15 17.06 -3.76 -21.15
CA ILE A 15 18.15 -3.06 -20.47
C ILE A 15 19.43 -3.86 -20.71
N ARG A 16 20.03 -3.63 -21.86
CA ARG A 16 21.45 -3.89 -22.06
C ARG A 16 22.04 -2.66 -22.76
N ASP A 17 22.23 -1.60 -21.99
CA ASP A 17 23.41 -0.79 -22.20
C ASP A 17 24.45 -1.24 -21.18
N SER A 18 25.48 -1.90 -21.72
CA SER A 18 26.66 -2.35 -21.02
C SER A 18 27.42 -1.14 -20.51
N GLY A 19 27.21 -0.79 -19.25
CA GLY A 19 28.10 0.10 -18.51
C GLY A 19 28.31 -0.45 -17.12
N THR A 20 29.41 -1.17 -16.92
CA THR A 20 29.88 -1.71 -15.63
C THR A 20 29.07 -2.86 -15.03
N ILE A 21 29.15 -4.01 -15.70
CA ILE A 21 29.12 -5.31 -15.03
C ILE A 21 30.22 -5.29 -13.96
N SER A 22 29.85 -5.39 -12.68
CA SER A 22 30.71 -5.91 -11.61
C SER A 22 29.85 -6.32 -10.42
N THR A 23 29.24 -7.50 -10.51
CA THR A 23 29.16 -8.41 -9.36
C THR A 23 30.47 -9.21 -9.30
N PRO A 24 30.88 -9.86 -8.20
CA PRO A 24 30.41 -9.80 -6.81
C PRO A 24 31.58 -9.58 -5.81
N GLY A 25 31.24 -9.15 -4.60
CA GLY A 25 31.87 -9.72 -3.42
C GLY A 25 33.06 -9.00 -2.79
N SER A 26 32.97 -9.03 -1.46
CA SER A 26 34.03 -8.89 -0.47
C SER A 26 34.40 -7.48 0.00
N THR A 27 34.08 -7.29 1.28
CA THR A 27 34.59 -6.32 2.25
C THR A 27 36.07 -5.99 2.05
N THR A 28 36.43 -4.69 2.17
CA THR A 28 37.39 -4.15 3.17
C THR A 28 37.84 -2.73 2.80
N ARG A 29 37.49 -1.79 3.69
CA ARG A 29 38.04 -0.43 3.96
C ARG A 29 37.52 0.83 3.23
N PRO A 30 37.38 1.94 3.98
CA PRO A 30 36.71 3.16 3.55
C PRO A 30 37.68 4.07 2.79
N SER A 31 37.30 4.52 1.60
CA SER A 31 37.94 5.67 0.97
C SER A 31 37.11 6.91 1.29
N HIS A 32 37.59 7.67 2.27
CA HIS A 32 37.06 8.94 2.69
C HIS A 32 37.26 9.98 1.57
N SER A 33 36.17 10.34 0.89
CA SER A 33 36.04 11.66 0.28
C SER A 33 35.15 12.50 1.20
N ASN A 34 35.82 13.29 2.04
CA ASN A 34 35.22 14.33 2.85
C ASN A 34 34.71 15.48 1.95
N SER A 35 33.75 16.24 2.49
CA SER A 35 33.04 17.34 1.83
C SER A 35 31.86 16.81 1.03
N HIS A 36 30.64 16.78 1.55
CA HIS A 36 29.97 17.93 2.12
C HIS A 36 29.14 17.47 3.32
N ARG A 37 29.33 18.11 4.47
CA ARG A 37 28.26 18.25 5.47
C ARG A 37 27.10 18.98 4.78
N ARG A 38 26.31 18.27 3.97
CA ARG A 38 24.90 18.58 3.86
C ARG A 38 24.38 18.30 5.25
N VAL A 39 24.26 19.36 6.04
CA VAL A 39 23.27 19.40 7.11
C VAL A 39 21.98 19.00 6.40
N GLN A 40 21.62 17.72 6.51
CA GLN A 40 20.32 17.27 6.08
C GLN A 40 19.39 17.99 7.04
N ALA A 41 18.84 19.13 6.60
CA ALA A 41 17.66 19.67 7.23
C ALA A 41 16.70 18.48 7.32
N PRO A 42 16.14 18.16 8.51
CA PRO A 42 15.23 17.04 8.61
C PRO A 42 14.15 17.31 7.57
N ALA A 43 13.98 16.37 6.63
CA ALA A 43 12.88 16.42 5.69
C ALA A 43 11.65 16.66 6.56
N ARG A 44 11.09 17.87 6.48
CA ARG A 44 9.93 18.24 7.28
C ARG A 44 8.86 17.27 6.81
N HIS A 45 8.55 16.26 7.61
CA HIS A 45 7.53 15.29 7.26
C HIS A 45 6.24 16.08 7.06
N ILE A 46 5.81 16.22 5.80
CA ILE A 46 4.52 16.83 5.46
C ILE A 46 3.51 15.75 5.82
N ILE A 47 3.00 15.82 7.04
CA ILE A 47 1.89 14.98 7.48
C ILE A 47 0.63 15.71 7.01
N PRO A 48 -0.19 15.11 6.12
CA PRO A 48 -1.43 15.73 5.68
C PRO A 48 -2.36 15.97 6.86
N CYS A 49 -3.24 16.96 6.75
CA CYS A 49 -4.29 17.20 7.73
C CYS A 49 -5.25 16.00 7.79
N SER A 50 -5.92 15.82 8.92
CA SER A 50 -6.97 14.80 9.07
C SER A 50 -8.05 14.91 7.98
N ALA A 51 -8.43 16.12 7.59
CA ALA A 51 -9.40 16.34 6.52
C ALA A 51 -8.91 15.80 5.17
N GLU A 52 -7.66 16.09 4.81
CA GLU A 52 -7.04 15.62 3.56
C GLU A 52 -6.91 14.09 3.54
N MET A 53 -6.50 13.50 4.66
CA MET A 53 -6.43 12.04 4.79
C MET A 53 -7.81 11.41 4.69
N ASN A 54 -8.81 11.97 5.36
CA ASN A 54 -10.17 11.44 5.35
C ASN A 54 -10.80 11.49 3.96
N GLU A 55 -10.61 12.58 3.22
CA GLU A 55 -11.05 12.70 1.84
C GLU A 55 -10.43 11.58 0.98
N PHE A 56 -9.12 11.38 1.09
CA PHE A 56 -8.41 10.34 0.35
C PHE A 56 -8.95 8.93 0.65
N PHE A 57 -9.16 8.58 1.92
CA PHE A 57 -9.62 7.24 2.30
C PHE A 57 -11.11 7.03 2.01
N SER A 58 -11.94 8.06 2.17
CA SER A 58 -13.40 7.97 1.97
C SER A 58 -13.76 7.47 0.57
N ALA A 59 -13.02 7.86 -0.47
CA ALA A 59 -13.28 7.44 -1.84
C ALA A 59 -13.21 5.92 -2.03
N ALA A 60 -12.26 5.25 -1.38
CA ALA A 60 -12.11 3.80 -1.43
C ALA A 60 -13.00 3.08 -0.41
N GLU A 61 -13.29 3.73 0.72
CA GLU A 61 -14.05 3.16 1.82
C GLU A 61 -15.55 3.02 1.49
N GLN A 62 -16.15 4.01 0.81
CA GLN A 62 -17.57 4.01 0.48
C GLN A 62 -18.05 2.74 -0.27
N PRO A 63 -17.43 2.32 -1.40
CA PRO A 63 -17.86 1.10 -2.09
C PRO A 63 -17.65 -0.16 -1.23
N GLN A 64 -16.63 -0.16 -0.37
CA GLN A 64 -16.37 -1.27 0.55
C GLN A 64 -17.44 -1.37 1.65
N GLN A 65 -17.84 -0.23 2.22
CA GLN A 65 -18.93 -0.13 3.19
C GLN A 65 -20.25 -0.58 2.56
N GLN A 66 -20.57 -0.09 1.36
CA GLN A 66 -21.81 -0.49 0.67
C GLN A 66 -21.83 -2.00 0.40
N ALA A 67 -20.74 -2.57 -0.12
CA ALA A 67 -20.65 -4.01 -0.36
C ALA A 67 -20.78 -4.83 0.94
N PHE A 68 -20.31 -4.31 2.07
CA PHE A 68 -20.48 -4.93 3.38
C PHE A 68 -21.94 -4.90 3.84
N ILE A 69 -22.57 -3.72 3.76
CA ILE A 69 -23.98 -3.50 4.09
C ILE A 69 -24.88 -4.44 3.28
N ASP A 70 -24.69 -4.50 1.96
CA ASP A 70 -25.48 -5.34 1.07
C ASP A 70 -25.32 -6.83 1.39
N LYS A 71 -24.11 -7.24 1.78
CA LYS A 71 -23.83 -8.64 2.07
C LYS A 71 -24.44 -9.08 3.39
N TYR A 72 -24.31 -8.25 4.42
CA TYR A 72 -24.56 -8.66 5.81
C TYR A 72 -25.69 -7.92 6.53
N ASN A 73 -26.39 -6.99 5.86
CA ASN A 73 -27.43 -6.15 6.46
C ASN A 73 -27.01 -5.55 7.82
N PHE A 74 -25.81 -4.96 7.85
CA PHE A 74 -25.26 -4.28 9.01
C PHE A 74 -24.56 -3.01 8.57
N ASP A 75 -24.82 -1.92 9.27
CA ASP A 75 -24.15 -0.63 9.05
C ASP A 75 -22.94 -0.51 9.99
N PRO A 76 -21.70 -0.64 9.48
CA PRO A 76 -20.50 -0.57 10.30
C PRO A 76 -20.18 0.87 10.78
N VAL A 77 -20.77 1.90 10.16
CA VAL A 77 -20.52 3.30 10.55
C VAL A 77 -21.35 3.66 11.78
N ASN A 78 -22.61 3.24 11.78
CA ASN A 78 -23.54 3.49 12.89
C ASN A 78 -23.59 2.35 13.93
N ASP A 79 -22.80 1.29 13.72
CA ASP A 79 -22.73 0.09 14.55
C ASP A 79 -24.13 -0.50 14.83
N CYS A 80 -24.94 -0.62 13.77
CA CYS A 80 -26.32 -1.04 13.90
C CYS A 80 -26.74 -2.09 12.86
N PRO A 81 -27.52 -3.11 13.28
CA PRO A 81 -28.06 -4.07 12.34
C PRO A 81 -29.21 -3.48 11.54
N LEU A 82 -29.28 -3.85 10.28
CA LEU A 82 -30.34 -3.49 9.35
C LEU A 82 -31.27 -4.69 9.12
N PRO A 83 -32.54 -4.45 8.76
CA PRO A 83 -33.45 -5.52 8.37
C PRO A 83 -32.88 -6.32 7.19
N GLY A 84 -32.85 -7.65 7.30
CA GLY A 84 -32.30 -8.48 6.24
C GLY A 84 -32.19 -9.96 6.59
N ARG A 85 -31.20 -10.62 5.98
CA ARG A 85 -31.01 -12.08 6.08
C ARG A 85 -30.39 -12.51 7.40
N TYR A 86 -29.57 -11.66 8.01
CA TYR A 86 -28.86 -11.96 9.24
C TYR A 86 -29.50 -11.24 10.41
N GLU A 87 -29.62 -11.94 11.53
CA GLU A 87 -29.98 -11.37 12.81
C GLU A 87 -28.69 -11.19 13.63
N TRP A 88 -28.41 -9.97 14.04
CA TRP A 88 -27.21 -9.64 14.80
C TRP A 88 -27.52 -9.60 16.29
N VAL A 89 -26.70 -10.29 17.08
CA VAL A 89 -26.80 -10.34 18.53
C VAL A 89 -25.53 -9.71 19.11
N LYS A 90 -25.70 -8.70 19.98
CA LYS A 90 -24.58 -8.11 20.71
C LYS A 90 -24.12 -9.08 21.79
N LEU A 91 -22.82 -9.29 21.88
CA LEU A 91 -22.20 -10.09 22.94
C LEU A 91 -21.74 -9.16 24.06
N ASP A 92 -21.92 -9.59 25.31
CA ASP A 92 -21.43 -8.93 26.54
C ASP A 92 -19.98 -9.29 26.85
#